data_AF-A0A1Y4ITL0-F1
#
_entry.id   AF-A0A1Y4ITL0-F1
#
_cell.length_a   1.000
_cell.length_b   1.000
_cell.length_c   1.000
_cell.angle_alpha   90.00
_cell.angle_beta   90.00
_cell.angle_gamma   90.00
#
_symmetry.space_group_name_H-M   'P 1'
#
loop_
_entity.id
_entity.type
_entity.pdbx_description
1 polymer ?
#
loop_
_entity_poly.entity_id
_entity_poly.type
_entity_poly.pdbx_seq_one_letter_code
_entity_poly.pdbx_strand_id
1 'polypeptide(L)'
;MAKIPVFVVHGFLESGKTRFILETLEDEYFSGGERNLVIACEEGIEEYDEETLKAHNATLVMLEDKSELNEKFLTECQKKYKPSQIILEYNCMWGMDYLRDMYMPKGWFVAQVITTVDASTFDVYLKNMKSLFMEMAKDSDLIIFNRSTDDTPAASYKRNMRAVNPKAQIVFEKEDGSQLEFEEEMPFDLDADIIDISDIDYGIWYIDAMDHPEKYDGKTVRFKGMVYVNRNLPKGYFVPGRMAMTCCADDTAFIGFLCKSSYVDRLKSRQWVTVTAKVTVEEREEYGGETGVVLHSTNIKSDQKPEEELVYF
;
A
#
# COMPACT_ATOMS: atom_id res chain seq x y z
N MET A 1 29.18 7.29 13.22
CA MET A 1 28.49 6.37 14.14
C MET A 1 27.62 5.49 13.27
N ALA A 2 27.67 4.16 13.43
CA ALA A 2 26.85 3.26 12.62
C ALA A 2 25.37 3.54 12.88
N LYS A 3 24.55 3.57 11.81
CA LYS A 3 23.10 3.64 11.94
C LYS A 3 22.59 2.22 12.26
N ILE A 4 21.72 2.09 13.25
CA ILE A 4 21.16 0.81 13.70
C ILE A 4 19.67 0.82 13.33
N PRO A 5 19.24 0.03 12.34
CA PRO A 5 17.83 -0.05 11.98
C PRO A 5 17.03 -0.77 13.08
N VAL A 6 15.82 -0.29 13.31
CA VAL A 6 14.80 -0.91 14.16
C VAL A 6 13.63 -1.32 13.29
N PHE A 7 13.36 -2.62 13.23
CA PHE A 7 12.19 -3.20 12.59
C PHE A 7 11.13 -3.43 13.66
N VAL A 8 10.01 -2.73 13.56
CA VAL A 8 8.93 -2.81 14.54
C VAL A 8 7.92 -3.81 14.01
N VAL A 9 7.70 -4.91 14.73
CA VAL A 9 6.70 -5.93 14.39
C VAL A 9 5.60 -5.86 15.44
N HIS A 10 4.36 -5.65 15.01
CA HIS A 10 3.22 -5.60 15.93
C HIS A 10 1.96 -6.15 15.27
N GLY A 11 0.91 -6.32 16.07
CA GLY A 11 -0.33 -6.96 15.65
C GLY A 11 -1.03 -7.52 16.88
N PHE A 12 -2.29 -7.92 16.71
CA PHE A 12 -3.05 -8.54 17.79
C PHE A 12 -2.37 -9.82 18.31
N LEU A 13 -2.77 -10.26 19.50
CA LEU A 13 -2.38 -11.57 20.02
C LEU A 13 -2.73 -12.66 18.99
N GLU A 14 -1.87 -13.66 18.86
CA GLU A 14 -2.00 -14.77 17.88
C GLU A 14 -1.93 -14.38 16.39
N SER A 15 -1.64 -13.12 16.06
CA SER A 15 -1.49 -12.68 14.66
C SER A 15 -0.23 -13.20 13.95
N GLY A 16 0.61 -14.00 14.62
CA GLY A 16 1.81 -14.61 14.02
C GLY A 16 3.10 -13.79 14.11
N LYS A 17 3.16 -12.78 14.99
CA LYS A 17 4.35 -11.92 15.20
C LYS A 17 5.64 -12.73 15.46
N THR A 18 5.61 -13.61 16.45
CA THR A 18 6.77 -14.39 16.89
C THR A 18 7.31 -15.28 15.78
N ARG A 19 6.43 -16.07 15.13
CA ARG A 19 6.78 -16.84 13.93
C ARG A 19 7.38 -15.97 12.81
N PHE A 20 6.76 -14.84 12.47
CA PHE A 20 7.29 -13.93 11.45
C PHE A 20 8.71 -13.46 11.78
N ILE A 21 9.00 -13.16 13.04
CA ILE A 21 10.33 -12.76 13.50
C ILE A 21 11.34 -13.89 13.36
N LEU A 22 10.97 -15.12 13.74
CA LEU A 22 11.83 -16.30 13.59
C LEU A 22 12.13 -16.58 12.12
N GLU A 23 11.12 -16.59 11.25
CA GLU A 23 11.28 -16.76 9.80
C GLU A 23 12.14 -15.64 9.18
N THR A 24 11.98 -14.39 9.65
CA THR A 24 12.83 -13.26 9.24
C THR A 24 14.29 -13.46 9.66
N LEU A 25 14.53 -14.01 10.85
CA LEU A 25 15.89 -14.29 11.32
C LEU A 25 16.55 -15.42 10.52
N GLU A 26 15.77 -16.36 9.99
CA GLU A 26 16.27 -17.44 9.13
C GLU A 26 16.75 -16.96 7.76
N ASP A 27 16.23 -15.82 7.28
CA ASP A 27 16.68 -15.22 6.02
C ASP A 27 18.13 -14.72 6.10
N GLU A 28 19.03 -15.35 5.32
CA GLU A 28 20.43 -14.97 5.23
C GLU A 28 20.64 -13.52 4.75
N TYR A 29 19.72 -12.98 3.95
CA TYR A 29 19.80 -11.58 3.51
C TYR A 29 19.58 -10.61 4.67
N PHE A 30 18.72 -10.98 5.63
CA PHE A 30 18.45 -10.19 6.82
C PHE A 30 19.52 -10.41 7.89
N SER A 31 19.78 -11.66 8.27
CA SER A 31 20.62 -12.01 9.42
C SER A 31 22.09 -12.19 9.11
N GLY A 32 22.47 -12.33 7.84
CA GLY A 32 23.81 -12.74 7.41
C GLY A 32 24.95 -11.88 7.95
N GLY A 33 25.55 -12.30 9.07
CA GLY A 33 26.67 -11.62 9.71
C GLY A 33 26.29 -10.49 10.68
N GLU A 34 25.00 -10.24 10.87
CA GLU A 34 24.49 -9.20 11.76
C GLU A 34 24.40 -9.66 13.22
N ARG A 35 24.47 -8.72 14.17
CA ARG A 35 24.19 -8.95 15.59
C ARG A 35 22.77 -8.51 15.87
N ASN A 36 21.87 -9.49 15.87
CA ASN A 36 20.45 -9.31 16.05
C ASN A 36 20.11 -9.11 17.53
N LEU A 37 19.35 -8.06 17.85
CA LEU A 37 18.71 -7.92 19.16
C LEU A 37 17.20 -7.96 18.97
N VAL A 38 16.55 -8.96 19.55
CA VAL A 38 15.10 -9.06 19.61
C VAL A 38 14.64 -8.53 20.96
N ILE A 39 13.80 -7.50 20.96
CA ILE A 39 13.14 -6.99 22.16
C ILE A 39 11.66 -7.35 22.04
N ALA A 40 11.18 -8.24 22.90
CA ALA A 40 9.79 -8.68 22.88
C ALA A 40 9.03 -8.11 24.07
N CYS A 41 7.94 -7.41 23.79
CA CYS A 41 7.13 -6.66 24.76
C CYS A 41 5.81 -7.37 25.11
N GLU A 42 5.69 -8.64 24.72
CA GLU A 42 4.51 -9.47 24.91
C GLU A 42 4.98 -10.92 25.08
N GLU A 43 4.30 -11.68 25.95
CA GLU A 43 4.42 -13.13 25.97
C GLU A 43 3.42 -13.72 24.96
N GLY A 44 3.96 -14.23 23.86
CA GLY A 44 3.18 -14.97 22.87
C GLY A 44 2.91 -16.41 23.31
N ILE A 45 2.02 -17.10 22.59
CA ILE A 45 1.80 -18.55 22.75
C ILE A 45 2.98 -19.33 22.15
N GLU A 46 3.54 -18.81 21.07
CA GLU A 46 4.80 -19.29 20.50
C GLU A 46 5.96 -18.72 21.31
N GLU A 47 6.90 -19.59 21.67
CA GLU A 47 8.11 -19.20 22.38
C GLU A 47 9.27 -19.05 21.41
N TYR A 48 10.14 -18.09 21.67
CA TYR A 48 11.43 -18.00 21.00
C TYR A 48 12.32 -19.16 21.42
N ASP A 49 12.72 -20.00 20.47
CA ASP A 49 13.61 -21.10 20.76
C ASP A 49 15.08 -20.63 20.77
N GLU A 50 15.83 -21.05 21.80
CA GLU A 50 17.22 -20.60 21.98
C GLU A 50 18.16 -21.08 20.88
N GLU A 51 17.86 -22.21 20.22
CA GLU A 51 18.74 -22.80 19.22
C GLU A 51 18.73 -21.99 17.93
N THR A 52 17.55 -21.63 17.42
CA THR A 52 17.35 -20.72 16.29
C THR A 52 17.95 -19.36 16.57
N LEU A 53 17.68 -18.76 17.73
CA LEU A 53 18.27 -17.47 18.09
C LEU A 53 19.81 -17.52 18.05
N LYS A 54 20.43 -18.57 18.60
CA LYS A 54 21.89 -18.73 18.56
C LYS A 54 22.40 -18.96 17.14
N ALA A 55 21.70 -19.74 16.32
CA ALA A 55 22.06 -20.01 14.93
C ALA A 55 22.13 -18.72 14.09
N HIS A 56 21.26 -17.75 14.40
CA HIS A 56 21.16 -16.47 13.68
C HIS A 56 21.77 -15.28 14.45
N ASN A 57 22.68 -15.53 15.40
CA ASN A 57 23.39 -14.51 16.18
C ASN A 57 22.44 -13.47 16.82
N ALA A 58 21.29 -13.96 17.30
CA ALA A 58 20.23 -13.19 17.92
C ALA A 58 20.25 -13.31 19.44
N THR A 59 20.05 -12.18 20.10
CA THR A 59 19.85 -12.10 21.55
C THR A 59 18.44 -11.63 21.83
N LEU A 60 17.71 -12.38 22.65
CA LEU A 60 16.36 -12.02 23.10
C LEU A 60 16.41 -11.25 24.42
N VAL A 61 15.59 -10.21 24.53
CA VAL A 61 15.26 -9.52 25.78
C VAL A 61 13.74 -9.37 25.87
N MET A 62 13.16 -10.01 26.87
CA MET A 62 11.73 -9.91 27.16
C MET A 62 11.46 -8.71 28.08
N LEU A 63 10.36 -8.00 27.82
CA LEU A 63 9.80 -6.93 28.64
C LEU A 63 8.34 -7.24 28.93
N GLU A 64 7.96 -7.23 30.21
CA GLU A 64 6.57 -7.49 30.61
C GLU A 64 5.77 -6.18 30.72
N ASP A 65 6.43 -5.12 31.17
CA ASP A 65 5.77 -3.87 31.53
C ASP A 65 6.09 -2.73 30.55
N LYS A 66 5.04 -1.99 30.17
CA LYS A 66 5.16 -0.80 29.30
C LYS A 66 6.23 0.19 29.78
N SER A 67 6.39 0.32 31.10
CA SER A 67 7.33 1.27 31.70
C SER A 67 8.81 0.89 31.52
N GLU A 68 9.10 -0.37 31.22
CA GLU A 68 10.46 -0.89 31.03
C GLU A 68 11.04 -0.46 29.69
N LEU A 69 10.19 -0.34 28.67
CA LEU A 69 10.57 0.10 27.34
C LEU A 69 10.80 1.62 27.33
N ASN A 70 11.99 2.07 27.68
CA ASN A 70 12.35 3.49 27.71
C ASN A 70 13.80 3.73 27.24
N GLU A 71 14.14 5.00 26.99
CA GLU A 71 15.45 5.42 26.48
C GLU A 71 16.63 4.85 27.28
N LYS A 72 16.51 4.81 28.62
CA LYS A 72 17.57 4.29 29.50
C LYS A 72 17.78 2.80 29.26
N PHE A 73 16.69 2.02 29.21
CA PHE A 73 16.75 0.60 28.90
C PHE A 73 17.38 0.35 27.53
N LEU A 74 16.90 1.03 26.49
CA LEU A 74 17.43 0.88 25.13
C LEU A 74 18.92 1.25 25.04
N THR A 75 19.34 2.28 25.77
CA THR A 75 20.75 2.68 25.86
C THR A 75 21.63 1.61 26.51
N GLU A 76 21.13 0.95 27.56
CA GLU A 76 21.85 -0.16 28.21
C GLU A 76 21.91 -1.39 27.30
N CYS A 77 20.83 -1.70 26.57
CA CYS A 77 20.82 -2.72 25.54
C CYS A 77 21.87 -2.46 24.45
N GLN A 78 21.95 -1.23 23.94
CA GLN A 78 22.98 -0.85 22.97
C GLN A 78 24.41 -1.09 23.51
N LYS A 79 24.69 -0.70 24.76
CA LYS A 79 26.02 -0.88 25.36
C LYS A 79 26.37 -2.34 25.57
N LYS A 80 25.41 -3.13 26.07
CA LYS A 80 25.61 -4.53 26.47
C LYS A 80 25.73 -5.45 25.25
N TYR A 81 24.78 -5.38 24.34
CA TYR A 81 24.65 -6.32 23.22
C TYR A 81 25.34 -5.82 21.94
N LYS A 82 25.57 -4.51 21.81
CA LYS A 82 26.18 -3.88 20.63
C LYS A 82 25.52 -4.34 19.32
N PRO A 83 24.17 -4.31 19.24
CA PRO A 83 23.46 -4.79 18.06
C PRO A 83 23.86 -3.98 16.83
N SER A 84 23.82 -4.63 15.67
CA SER A 84 23.87 -3.93 14.39
C SER A 84 22.48 -3.73 13.80
N GLN A 85 21.49 -4.53 14.22
CA GLN A 85 20.08 -4.33 13.93
C GLN A 85 19.17 -4.86 15.04
N ILE A 86 17.94 -4.37 15.06
CA ILE A 86 17.00 -4.60 16.15
C ILE A 86 15.63 -4.96 15.58
N ILE A 87 15.04 -6.02 16.13
CA ILE A 87 13.65 -6.36 15.92
C ILE A 87 12.91 -6.07 17.24
N LEU A 88 11.89 -5.22 17.17
CA LEU A 88 11.04 -4.89 18.30
C LEU A 88 9.67 -5.55 18.09
N GLU A 89 9.41 -6.65 18.78
CA GLU A 89 8.06 -7.22 18.88
C GLU A 89 7.27 -6.36 19.86
N TYR A 90 6.53 -5.40 19.31
CA TYR A 90 5.86 -4.36 20.07
C TYR A 90 4.43 -4.77 20.43
N ASN A 91 4.07 -4.57 21.70
CA ASN A 91 2.72 -4.81 22.18
C ASN A 91 1.78 -3.72 21.66
N CYS A 92 0.86 -4.09 20.76
CA CYS A 92 -0.03 -3.14 20.11
C CYS A 92 -0.97 -2.41 21.09
N MET A 93 -1.22 -2.98 22.26
CA MET A 93 -2.09 -2.37 23.29
C MET A 93 -1.44 -1.17 23.97
N TRP A 94 -0.14 -0.95 23.77
CA TRP A 94 0.56 0.21 24.33
C TRP A 94 0.36 1.49 23.51
N GLY A 95 -0.19 1.38 22.29
CA GLY A 95 -0.47 2.50 21.39
C GLY A 95 0.77 3.01 20.67
N MET A 96 0.67 3.27 19.37
CA MET A 96 1.84 3.63 18.54
C MET A 96 2.39 5.02 18.87
N ASP A 97 1.57 5.90 19.44
CA ASP A 97 1.99 7.21 19.95
C ASP A 97 3.16 7.08 20.94
N TYR A 98 3.14 6.04 21.79
CA TYR A 98 4.22 5.82 22.76
C TYR A 98 5.56 5.53 22.08
N LEU A 99 5.54 4.71 21.02
CA LEU A 99 6.74 4.38 20.27
C LEU A 99 7.24 5.58 19.46
N ARG A 100 6.33 6.37 18.88
CA ARG A 100 6.65 7.59 18.12
C ARG A 100 7.28 8.68 18.99
N ASP A 101 6.78 8.84 20.21
CA ASP A 101 7.25 9.88 21.13
C ASP A 101 8.48 9.45 21.95
N MET A 102 8.78 8.14 22.01
CA MET A 102 9.93 7.63 22.75
C MET A 102 11.24 8.03 22.07
N TYR A 103 12.14 8.66 22.85
CA TYR A 103 13.50 8.91 22.40
C TYR A 103 14.28 7.59 22.24
N MET A 104 14.70 7.33 21.01
CA MET A 104 15.59 6.21 20.69
C MET A 104 17.06 6.60 20.94
N PRO A 105 17.91 5.66 21.38
CA PRO A 105 19.34 5.91 21.53
C PRO A 105 19.99 6.46 20.26
N LYS A 106 21.04 7.26 20.44
CA LYS A 106 21.76 7.87 19.32
C LYS A 106 22.25 6.81 18.32
N GLY A 107 21.79 6.94 17.07
CA GLY A 107 22.15 6.06 15.95
C GLY A 107 21.02 5.11 15.54
N TRP A 108 20.03 4.90 16.42
CA TRP A 108 18.85 4.10 16.10
C TRP A 108 17.89 4.92 15.22
N PHE A 109 17.18 4.22 14.34
CA PHE A 109 16.07 4.78 13.57
C PHE A 109 15.08 3.66 13.24
N VAL A 110 13.79 3.97 13.20
CA VAL A 110 12.77 3.03 12.73
C VAL A 110 12.96 2.87 11.23
N ALA A 111 13.30 1.67 10.79
CA ALA A 111 13.54 1.34 9.40
C ALA A 111 12.27 0.88 8.70
N GLN A 112 11.44 0.12 9.41
CA GLN A 112 10.17 -0.39 8.91
C GLN A 112 9.22 -0.70 10.07
N VAL A 113 7.94 -0.43 9.89
CA VAL A 113 6.85 -0.87 10.75
C VAL A 113 6.04 -1.94 10.02
N ILE A 114 5.95 -3.12 10.63
CA ILE A 114 5.34 -4.32 10.05
C ILE A 114 4.18 -4.74 10.95
N THR A 115 2.99 -4.88 10.36
CA THR A 115 1.80 -5.35 11.05
C THR A 115 1.42 -6.73 10.57
N THR A 116 1.39 -7.72 11.47
CA THR A 116 0.87 -9.05 11.18
C THR A 116 -0.60 -9.15 11.56
N VAL A 117 -1.40 -9.83 10.74
CA VAL A 117 -2.84 -10.00 10.90
C VAL A 117 -3.21 -11.44 10.55
N ASP A 118 -3.94 -12.11 11.43
CA ASP A 118 -4.58 -13.38 11.09
C ASP A 118 -5.86 -13.09 10.28
N ALA A 119 -5.87 -13.50 9.00
CA ALA A 119 -6.98 -13.27 8.09
C ALA A 119 -8.30 -13.89 8.60
N SER A 120 -8.25 -15.01 9.31
CA SER A 120 -9.42 -15.73 9.81
C SER A 120 -10.18 -14.99 10.93
N THR A 121 -9.50 -14.07 11.61
CA THR A 121 -10.08 -13.29 12.73
C THR A 121 -10.29 -11.81 12.37
N PHE A 122 -9.83 -11.39 11.19
CA PHE A 122 -9.82 -9.98 10.81
C PHE A 122 -11.21 -9.32 10.85
N ASP A 123 -12.25 -9.97 10.33
CA ASP A 123 -13.61 -9.40 10.35
C ASP A 123 -14.14 -9.18 11.78
N VAL A 124 -13.77 -10.06 12.72
CA VAL A 124 -14.14 -9.93 14.13
C VAL A 124 -13.45 -8.72 14.75
N TYR A 125 -12.16 -8.53 14.47
CA TYR A 125 -11.41 -7.36 14.93
C TYR A 125 -11.91 -6.07 14.28
N LEU A 126 -12.20 -6.08 12.98
CA LEU A 126 -12.73 -4.92 12.27
C LEU A 126 -14.10 -4.50 12.82
N LYS A 127 -14.93 -5.46 13.25
CA LYS A 127 -16.25 -5.20 13.83
C LYS A 127 -16.19 -4.67 15.27
N ASN A 128 -15.31 -5.23 16.11
CA ASN A 128 -15.33 -4.97 17.55
C ASN A 128 -14.20 -4.05 18.04
N MET A 129 -13.08 -3.99 17.33
CA MET A 129 -11.85 -3.27 17.70
C MET A 129 -11.34 -2.40 16.54
N LYS A 130 -12.27 -1.87 15.73
CA LYS A 130 -11.96 -1.07 14.53
C LYS A 130 -10.93 0.03 14.80
N SER A 131 -11.12 0.83 15.86
CA SER A 131 -10.26 1.98 16.15
C SER A 131 -8.81 1.59 16.37
N LEU A 132 -8.57 0.54 17.16
CA LEU A 132 -7.23 0.06 17.48
C LEU A 132 -6.55 -0.53 16.24
N PHE A 133 -7.30 -1.28 15.43
CA PHE A 133 -6.77 -1.80 14.18
C PHE A 133 -6.43 -0.69 13.19
N MET A 134 -7.27 0.34 13.06
CA MET A 134 -6.97 1.48 12.20
C MET A 134 -5.77 2.29 12.70
N GLU A 135 -5.57 2.38 14.02
CA GLU A 135 -4.36 2.97 14.59
C GLU A 135 -3.11 2.18 14.18
N MET A 136 -3.16 0.85 14.28
CA MET A 136 -2.06 -0.01 13.85
C MET A 136 -1.72 0.19 12.37
N ALA A 137 -2.73 0.05 11.49
CA ALA A 137 -2.54 0.13 10.05
C ALA A 137 -2.03 1.50 9.55
N LYS A 138 -2.29 2.57 10.30
CA LYS A 138 -1.95 3.95 9.91
C LYS A 138 -0.44 4.19 9.77
N ASP A 139 0.36 3.56 10.63
CA ASP A 139 1.81 3.78 10.67
C ASP A 139 2.61 2.62 10.05
N SER A 140 1.94 1.57 9.58
CA SER A 140 2.58 0.41 8.96
C SER A 140 3.16 0.75 7.59
N ASP A 141 4.38 0.30 7.34
CA ASP A 141 4.96 0.25 6.00
C ASP A 141 4.54 -1.03 5.27
N LEU A 142 4.36 -2.13 6.03
CA LEU A 142 3.93 -3.44 5.53
C LEU A 142 2.85 -4.03 6.43
N ILE A 143 1.76 -4.52 5.83
CA ILE A 143 0.68 -5.25 6.50
C ILE A 143 0.57 -6.64 5.87
N ILE A 144 0.77 -7.67 6.68
CA ILE A 144 0.74 -9.08 6.25
C ILE A 144 -0.50 -9.75 6.83
N PHE A 145 -1.41 -10.16 5.95
CA PHE A 145 -2.54 -11.02 6.28
C PHE A 145 -2.11 -12.48 6.09
N ASN A 146 -1.67 -13.13 7.17
CA ASN A 146 -1.32 -14.55 7.13
C ASN A 146 -2.55 -15.43 7.33
N ARG A 147 -2.36 -16.76 7.13
CA ARG A 147 -3.43 -17.77 7.20
C ARG A 147 -4.61 -17.46 6.27
N SER A 148 -4.33 -16.77 5.17
CA SER A 148 -5.33 -16.50 4.14
C SER A 148 -5.67 -17.78 3.38
N THR A 149 -6.92 -17.89 2.97
CA THR A 149 -7.44 -18.97 2.12
C THR A 149 -7.96 -18.40 0.80
N ASP A 150 -8.29 -19.26 -0.17
CA ASP A 150 -8.89 -18.81 -1.43
C ASP A 150 -10.26 -18.12 -1.23
N ASP A 151 -10.93 -18.35 -0.09
CA ASP A 151 -12.19 -17.70 0.29
C ASP A 151 -11.96 -16.36 1.04
N THR A 152 -10.71 -15.99 1.33
CA THR A 152 -10.41 -14.73 2.02
C THR A 152 -10.79 -13.55 1.12
N PRO A 153 -11.61 -12.59 1.60
CA PRO A 153 -12.02 -11.44 0.79
C PRO A 153 -10.90 -10.38 0.71
N ALA A 154 -9.75 -10.79 0.18
CA ALA A 154 -8.50 -10.04 0.18
C ALA A 154 -8.61 -8.69 -0.53
N ALA A 155 -9.36 -8.61 -1.63
CA ALA A 155 -9.63 -7.34 -2.30
C ALA A 155 -10.34 -6.33 -1.38
N SER A 156 -11.34 -6.79 -0.61
CA SER A 156 -12.05 -5.96 0.37
C SER A 156 -11.14 -5.51 1.51
N TYR A 157 -10.36 -6.45 2.07
CA TYR A 157 -9.42 -6.14 3.15
C TYR A 157 -8.35 -5.15 2.69
N LYS A 158 -7.78 -5.34 1.49
CA LYS A 158 -6.81 -4.42 0.88
C LYS A 158 -7.39 -3.02 0.68
N ARG A 159 -8.63 -2.90 0.17
CA ARG A 159 -9.32 -1.60 0.04
C ARG A 159 -9.51 -0.92 1.39
N ASN A 160 -9.94 -1.65 2.41
CA ASN A 160 -10.09 -1.11 3.77
C ASN A 160 -8.76 -0.57 4.31
N MET A 161 -7.66 -1.27 4.06
CA MET A 161 -6.32 -0.85 4.49
C MET A 161 -5.81 0.36 3.71
N ARG A 162 -5.97 0.36 2.38
CA ARG A 162 -5.62 1.52 1.55
C ARG A 162 -6.38 2.78 1.92
N ALA A 163 -7.64 2.67 2.33
CA ALA A 163 -8.43 3.81 2.80
C ALA A 163 -7.86 4.46 4.08
N VAL A 164 -7.08 3.71 4.86
CA VAL A 164 -6.49 4.17 6.13
C VAL A 164 -5.04 4.59 5.92
N ASN A 165 -4.30 3.80 5.16
CA ASN A 165 -2.90 4.02 4.84
C ASN A 165 -2.64 3.64 3.37
N PRO A 166 -2.76 4.61 2.43
CA PRO A 166 -2.51 4.37 1.02
C PRO A 166 -1.07 3.94 0.70
N LYS A 167 -0.12 4.19 1.62
CA LYS A 167 1.31 3.94 1.41
C LYS A 167 1.77 2.55 1.87
N ALA A 168 0.98 1.88 2.72
CA ALA A 168 1.32 0.56 3.21
C ALA A 168 1.31 -0.46 2.06
N GLN A 169 2.36 -1.28 1.99
CA GLN A 169 2.32 -2.51 1.22
C GLN A 169 1.41 -3.51 1.95
N ILE A 170 0.50 -4.15 1.22
CA ILE A 170 -0.44 -5.11 1.79
C ILE A 170 -0.23 -6.44 1.09
N VAL A 171 0.14 -7.47 1.86
CA VAL A 171 0.44 -8.82 1.40
C VAL A 171 -0.52 -9.81 2.05
N PHE A 172 -0.91 -10.83 1.31
CA PHE A 172 -1.75 -11.92 1.79
C PHE A 172 -0.97 -13.22 1.61
N GLU A 173 -0.80 -13.97 2.68
CA GLU A 173 -0.04 -15.22 2.72
C GLU A 173 -0.93 -16.36 3.20
N LYS A 174 -0.82 -17.50 2.53
CA LYS A 174 -1.42 -18.76 2.95
C LYS A 174 -0.62 -19.38 4.08
N GLU A 175 -1.19 -20.39 4.73
CA GLU A 175 -0.55 -21.07 5.87
C GLU A 175 0.80 -21.76 5.51
N ASP A 176 0.97 -22.12 4.24
CA ASP A 176 2.20 -22.70 3.70
C ASP A 176 3.27 -21.67 3.30
N GLY A 177 3.01 -20.37 3.54
CA GLY A 177 3.90 -19.26 3.20
C GLY A 177 3.81 -18.79 1.74
N SER A 178 2.98 -19.42 0.90
CA SER A 178 2.74 -18.92 -0.46
C SER A 178 1.87 -17.67 -0.47
N GLN A 179 2.10 -16.77 -1.42
CA GLN A 179 1.29 -15.57 -1.56
C GLN A 179 -0.10 -15.92 -2.12
N LEU A 180 -1.16 -15.37 -1.54
CA LEU A 180 -2.51 -15.47 -2.09
C LEU A 180 -2.64 -14.51 -3.28
N GLU A 181 -2.87 -15.08 -4.45
CA GLU A 181 -3.32 -14.34 -5.63
C GLU A 181 -4.84 -14.15 -5.57
N PHE A 182 -5.31 -12.93 -5.82
CA PHE A 182 -6.73 -12.60 -5.88
C PHE A 182 -6.98 -11.50 -6.90
N GLU A 183 -8.17 -11.49 -7.50
CA GLU A 183 -8.59 -10.40 -8.36
C GLU A 183 -9.02 -9.21 -7.49
N GLU A 184 -8.45 -8.02 -7.75
CA GLU A 184 -8.94 -6.79 -7.14
C GLU A 184 -10.34 -6.46 -7.69
N GLU A 185 -11.37 -6.52 -6.83
CA GLU A 185 -12.67 -5.96 -7.18
C GLU A 185 -12.55 -4.45 -7.39
N MET A 186 -12.98 -3.98 -8.56
CA MET A 186 -12.92 -2.56 -8.91
C MET A 186 -13.81 -1.72 -7.96
N PRO A 187 -13.39 -0.50 -7.59
CA PRO A 187 -14.18 0.39 -6.73
C PRO A 187 -15.41 0.99 -7.43
N PHE A 188 -15.60 0.69 -8.72
CA PHE A 188 -16.72 1.11 -9.55
C PHE A 188 -17.40 -0.09 -10.22
N ASP A 189 -18.69 0.06 -10.50
CA ASP A 189 -19.50 -0.98 -11.12
C ASP A 189 -19.21 -1.07 -12.62
N LEU A 190 -18.55 -2.16 -13.02
CA LEU A 190 -18.22 -2.46 -14.41
C LEU A 190 -19.44 -2.81 -15.26
N ASP A 191 -20.58 -3.18 -14.66
CA ASP A 191 -21.79 -3.61 -15.38
C ASP A 191 -22.80 -2.47 -15.55
N ALA A 192 -22.52 -1.30 -15.00
CA ALA A 192 -23.36 -0.11 -15.16
C ALA A 192 -23.41 0.36 -16.63
N ASP A 193 -24.55 0.89 -17.06
CA ASP A 193 -24.72 1.51 -18.39
C ASP A 193 -23.66 2.61 -18.65
N ILE A 194 -23.30 3.33 -17.59
CA ILE A 194 -22.19 4.28 -17.54
C ILE A 194 -21.40 3.97 -16.27
N ILE A 195 -20.17 3.50 -16.44
CA ILE A 195 -19.21 3.31 -15.34
C ILE A 195 -18.76 4.70 -14.88
N ASP A 196 -19.17 5.09 -13.69
CA ASP A 196 -18.84 6.39 -13.11
C ASP A 196 -17.57 6.28 -12.27
N ILE A 197 -16.49 6.91 -12.74
CA ILE A 197 -15.18 6.88 -12.09
C ILE A 197 -15.05 8.13 -11.23
N SER A 198 -15.00 7.93 -9.91
CA SER A 198 -14.83 9.03 -8.97
C SER A 198 -13.42 9.64 -9.05
N ASP A 199 -13.24 10.83 -8.48
CA ASP A 199 -11.94 11.51 -8.48
C ASP A 199 -10.85 10.68 -7.75
N ILE A 200 -11.22 9.88 -6.75
CA ILE A 200 -10.29 9.02 -5.98
C ILE A 200 -9.99 7.71 -6.71
N ASP A 201 -10.90 7.23 -7.55
CA ASP A 201 -10.77 5.94 -8.24
C ASP A 201 -10.08 6.06 -9.62
N TYR A 202 -9.78 7.28 -10.05
CA TYR A 202 -9.19 7.54 -11.37
C TYR A 202 -7.87 6.77 -11.59
N GLY A 203 -6.99 6.73 -10.58
CA GLY A 203 -5.71 6.02 -10.68
C GLY A 203 -5.89 4.52 -10.87
N ILE A 204 -6.80 3.92 -10.10
CA ILE A 204 -7.16 2.51 -10.17
C ILE A 204 -7.75 2.19 -11.56
N TRP A 205 -8.69 3.00 -12.03
CA TRP A 205 -9.26 2.86 -13.36
C TRP A 205 -8.22 2.94 -14.48
N TYR A 206 -7.30 3.92 -14.40
CA TYR A 206 -6.29 4.10 -15.44
C TYR A 206 -5.36 2.88 -15.57
N ILE A 207 -4.89 2.32 -14.44
CA ILE A 207 -4.01 1.15 -14.45
C ILE A 207 -4.78 -0.09 -14.92
N ASP A 208 -5.95 -0.37 -14.35
CA ASP A 208 -6.72 -1.57 -14.73
C ASP A 208 -7.19 -1.50 -16.19
N ALA A 209 -7.57 -0.33 -16.71
CA ALA A 209 -7.92 -0.19 -18.12
C ALA A 209 -6.70 -0.33 -19.06
N MET A 210 -5.49 -0.04 -18.58
CA MET A 210 -4.25 -0.24 -19.34
C MET A 210 -3.85 -1.72 -19.36
N ASP A 211 -3.92 -2.40 -18.22
CA ASP A 211 -3.50 -3.81 -18.06
C ASP A 211 -4.56 -4.79 -18.57
N HIS A 212 -5.84 -4.43 -18.44
CA HIS A 212 -7.00 -5.24 -18.80
C HIS A 212 -7.99 -4.48 -19.71
N PRO A 213 -7.54 -3.98 -20.88
CA PRO A 213 -8.36 -3.17 -21.79
C PRO A 213 -9.64 -3.89 -22.25
N GLU A 214 -9.63 -5.22 -22.32
CA GLU A 214 -10.77 -6.06 -22.68
C GLU A 214 -11.96 -5.91 -21.72
N LYS A 215 -11.74 -5.58 -20.43
CA LYS A 215 -12.81 -5.35 -19.46
C LYS A 215 -13.66 -4.13 -19.80
N TYR A 216 -13.10 -3.20 -20.56
CA TYR A 216 -13.71 -1.90 -20.87
C TYR A 216 -14.16 -1.78 -22.33
N ASP A 217 -13.71 -2.66 -23.23
CA ASP A 217 -14.06 -2.55 -24.65
C ASP A 217 -15.58 -2.52 -24.87
N GLY A 218 -16.05 -1.50 -25.58
CA GLY A 218 -17.47 -1.29 -25.83
C GLY A 218 -18.26 -0.63 -24.69
N LYS A 219 -17.69 -0.51 -23.48
CA LYS A 219 -18.35 0.13 -22.32
C LYS A 219 -18.32 1.66 -22.40
N THR A 220 -19.15 2.31 -21.59
CA THR A 220 -19.18 3.77 -21.48
C THR A 220 -18.66 4.18 -20.10
N VAL A 221 -17.69 5.09 -20.07
CA VAL A 221 -17.14 5.64 -18.83
C VAL A 221 -17.49 7.11 -18.68
N ARG A 222 -17.63 7.56 -17.44
CA ARG A 222 -17.72 8.97 -17.07
C ARG A 222 -16.68 9.29 -16.00
N PHE A 223 -15.91 10.34 -16.23
CA PHE A 223 -14.86 10.76 -15.29
C PHE A 223 -14.49 12.23 -15.47
N LYS A 224 -13.84 12.80 -14.46
CA LYS A 224 -13.28 14.15 -14.51
C LYS A 224 -11.82 14.12 -14.95
N GLY A 225 -11.44 14.99 -15.86
CA GLY A 225 -10.08 15.09 -16.37
C GLY A 225 -9.69 16.50 -16.78
N MET A 226 -8.39 16.78 -16.70
CA MET A 226 -7.79 17.99 -17.24
C MET A 226 -7.50 17.79 -18.74
N VAL A 227 -7.92 18.74 -19.55
CA VAL A 227 -7.70 18.69 -21.00
C VAL A 227 -6.22 18.92 -21.32
N TYR A 228 -5.64 17.98 -22.04
CA TYR A 228 -4.40 18.16 -22.77
C TYR A 228 -4.68 18.12 -24.27
N VAL A 229 -4.36 19.23 -24.94
CA VAL A 229 -4.44 19.36 -26.39
C VAL A 229 -3.20 20.11 -26.85
N ASN A 230 -2.48 19.56 -27.83
CA ASN A 230 -1.29 20.18 -28.40
C ASN A 230 -1.22 19.89 -29.92
N ARG A 231 -0.18 20.41 -30.59
CA ARG A 231 0.02 20.22 -32.04
C ARG A 231 0.55 18.85 -32.43
N ASN A 232 1.06 18.07 -31.47
CA ASN A 232 1.64 16.74 -31.70
C ASN A 232 0.56 15.65 -31.67
N LEU A 233 -0.61 15.92 -31.09
CA LEU A 233 -1.74 15.02 -31.12
C LEU A 233 -2.40 15.02 -32.51
N PRO A 234 -2.97 13.88 -32.94
CA PRO A 234 -3.73 13.80 -34.17
C PRO A 234 -4.92 14.77 -34.18
N LYS A 235 -5.29 15.24 -35.37
CA LYS A 235 -6.45 16.14 -35.52
C LYS A 235 -7.73 15.45 -35.03
N GLY A 236 -8.52 16.16 -34.24
CA GLY A 236 -9.75 15.63 -33.65
C GLY A 236 -9.53 14.80 -32.38
N TYR A 237 -8.32 14.82 -31.82
CA TYR A 237 -8.00 14.17 -30.56
C TYR A 237 -7.52 15.14 -29.48
N PHE A 238 -7.78 14.78 -28.24
CA PHE A 238 -7.24 15.39 -27.02
C PHE A 238 -7.04 14.28 -25.98
N VAL A 239 -6.37 14.58 -24.87
CA VAL A 239 -6.22 13.65 -23.75
C VAL A 239 -6.88 14.26 -22.51
N PRO A 240 -8.02 13.73 -22.04
CA PRO A 240 -8.55 14.03 -20.71
C PRO A 240 -7.78 13.22 -19.67
N GLY A 241 -6.85 13.86 -18.99
CA GLY A 241 -5.90 13.20 -18.09
C GLY A 241 -5.81 13.84 -16.72
N ARG A 242 -4.99 13.27 -15.84
CA ARG A 242 -4.68 13.80 -14.51
C ARG A 242 -3.18 13.76 -14.26
N MET A 243 -2.71 14.60 -13.35
CA MET A 243 -1.32 14.52 -12.88
C MET A 243 -1.25 13.41 -11.83
N ALA A 244 -0.31 12.47 -11.96
CA ALA A 244 -0.11 11.35 -11.04
C ALA A 244 1.30 11.36 -10.46
N MET A 245 1.43 10.91 -9.21
CA MET A 245 2.71 10.76 -8.52
C MET A 245 3.24 9.34 -8.76
N THR A 246 4.47 9.21 -9.27
CA THR A 246 4.97 7.91 -9.76
C THR A 246 5.99 7.24 -8.83
N CYS A 247 6.83 7.99 -8.10
CA CYS A 247 7.78 7.38 -7.16
C CYS A 247 8.34 8.31 -6.06
N CYS A 248 8.21 9.64 -6.19
CA CYS A 248 8.61 10.65 -5.20
C CYS A 248 7.76 11.92 -5.40
N ALA A 249 7.68 12.79 -4.39
CA ALA A 249 6.87 14.02 -4.45
C ALA A 249 7.25 14.99 -5.59
N ASP A 250 8.45 14.86 -6.15
CA ASP A 250 8.98 15.72 -7.22
C ASP A 250 8.77 15.15 -8.65
N ASP A 251 8.35 13.88 -8.79
CA ASP A 251 8.17 13.22 -10.09
C ASP A 251 6.68 12.97 -10.39
N THR A 252 6.05 13.99 -11.01
CA THR A 252 4.66 13.92 -11.48
C THR A 252 4.59 13.67 -12.99
N ALA A 253 3.71 12.76 -13.39
CA ALA A 253 3.45 12.45 -14.79
C ALA A 253 2.00 12.80 -15.15
N PHE A 254 1.75 13.27 -16.38
CA PHE A 254 0.39 13.43 -16.87
C PHE A 254 -0.08 12.12 -17.50
N ILE A 255 -1.07 11.48 -16.88
CA ILE A 255 -1.63 10.19 -17.31
C ILE A 255 -3.03 10.42 -17.91
N GLY A 256 -3.37 9.65 -18.94
CA GLY A 256 -4.69 9.67 -19.56
C GLY A 256 -4.70 9.02 -20.93
N PHE A 257 -5.89 8.65 -21.39
CA PHE A 257 -6.07 7.97 -22.69
C PHE A 257 -6.35 8.95 -23.82
N LEU A 258 -5.95 8.56 -25.03
CA LEU A 258 -6.26 9.32 -26.25
C LEU A 258 -7.78 9.34 -26.47
N CYS A 259 -8.36 10.54 -26.62
CA CYS A 259 -9.79 10.74 -26.76
C CYS A 259 -10.15 11.42 -28.09
N LYS A 260 -10.88 10.70 -28.94
CA LYS A 260 -11.45 11.23 -30.18
C LYS A 260 -12.68 12.07 -29.84
N SER A 261 -12.76 13.27 -30.41
CA SER A 261 -13.88 14.18 -30.19
C SER A 261 -14.15 15.10 -31.38
N SER A 262 -15.42 15.37 -31.64
CA SER A 262 -15.85 16.44 -32.54
C SER A 262 -15.78 17.84 -31.90
N TYR A 263 -15.49 17.92 -30.59
CA TYR A 263 -15.50 19.16 -29.82
C TYR A 263 -14.11 19.74 -29.57
N VAL A 264 -13.03 19.13 -30.09
CA VAL A 264 -11.63 19.52 -29.79
C VAL A 264 -11.36 21.01 -30.03
N ASP A 265 -11.92 21.60 -31.10
CA ASP A 265 -11.72 23.02 -31.43
C ASP A 265 -12.28 23.98 -30.37
N ARG A 266 -13.16 23.50 -29.49
CA ARG A 266 -13.74 24.28 -28.38
C ARG A 266 -12.98 24.07 -27.07
N LEU A 267 -12.04 23.12 -27.03
CA LEU A 267 -11.32 22.78 -25.83
C LEU A 267 -10.06 23.63 -25.66
N LYS A 268 -9.77 24.01 -24.42
CA LYS A 268 -8.54 24.70 -24.03
C LYS A 268 -7.72 23.79 -23.15
N SER A 269 -6.41 23.69 -23.40
CA SER A 269 -5.53 22.92 -22.52
C SER A 269 -5.58 23.48 -21.09
N ARG A 270 -5.43 22.60 -20.10
CA ARG A 270 -5.53 22.85 -18.65
C ARG A 270 -6.93 23.19 -18.12
N GLN A 271 -7.96 23.19 -18.96
CA GLN A 271 -9.33 23.30 -18.45
C GLN A 271 -9.79 21.94 -17.89
N TRP A 272 -10.59 21.99 -16.83
CA TRP A 272 -11.20 20.80 -16.26
C TRP A 272 -12.55 20.52 -16.91
N VAL A 273 -12.78 19.25 -17.22
CA VAL A 273 -14.02 18.77 -17.84
C VAL A 273 -14.44 17.44 -17.22
N THR A 274 -15.74 17.21 -17.20
CA THR A 274 -16.30 15.87 -17.06
C THR A 274 -16.56 15.31 -18.45
N VAL A 275 -15.96 14.16 -18.75
CA VAL A 275 -16.05 13.47 -20.04
C VAL A 275 -16.94 12.25 -19.87
N THR A 276 -17.86 12.05 -20.80
CA THR A 276 -18.51 10.76 -21.02
C THR A 276 -18.06 10.23 -22.36
N ALA A 277 -17.50 9.03 -22.38
CA ALA A 277 -16.90 8.46 -23.58
C ALA A 277 -17.14 6.96 -23.66
N LYS A 278 -17.31 6.47 -24.90
CA LYS A 278 -17.26 5.04 -25.19
C LYS A 278 -15.80 4.62 -25.25
N VAL A 279 -15.47 3.51 -24.59
CA VAL A 279 -14.15 2.90 -24.64
C VAL A 279 -14.10 1.94 -25.82
N THR A 280 -12.99 1.98 -26.54
CA THR A 280 -12.65 1.03 -27.61
C THR A 280 -11.20 0.64 -27.50
N VAL A 281 -10.89 -0.61 -27.84
CA VAL A 281 -9.53 -1.11 -27.89
C VAL A 281 -9.04 -1.09 -29.34
N GLU A 282 -8.09 -0.21 -29.64
CA GLU A 282 -7.64 0.09 -31.01
C GLU A 282 -6.12 0.03 -31.13
N GLU A 283 -5.62 -0.49 -32.25
CA GLU A 283 -4.22 -0.34 -32.66
C GLU A 283 -3.95 1.12 -33.07
N ARG A 284 -2.86 1.69 -32.54
CA ARG A 284 -2.53 3.12 -32.73
C ARG A 284 -1.05 3.35 -32.93
N GLU A 285 -0.71 4.22 -33.89
CA GLU A 285 0.67 4.68 -34.08
C GLU A 285 1.17 5.47 -32.85
N GLU A 286 0.28 6.19 -32.16
CA GLU A 286 0.58 6.93 -30.93
C GLU A 286 0.98 6.01 -29.77
N TYR A 287 0.60 4.74 -29.86
CA TYR A 287 0.98 3.67 -28.94
C TYR A 287 2.11 2.80 -29.52
N GLY A 288 2.87 3.30 -30.49
CA GLY A 288 3.98 2.55 -31.10
C GLY A 288 3.55 1.42 -32.04
N GLY A 289 2.29 1.43 -32.50
CA GLY A 289 1.69 0.33 -33.26
C GLY A 289 1.08 -0.75 -32.36
N GLU A 290 0.98 -0.52 -31.05
CA GLU A 290 0.32 -1.43 -30.12
C GLU A 290 -1.17 -1.13 -29.99
N THR A 291 -1.90 -2.14 -29.52
CA THR A 291 -3.32 -2.05 -29.20
C THR A 291 -3.50 -1.46 -27.80
N GLY A 292 -4.35 -0.44 -27.67
CA GLY A 292 -4.61 0.18 -26.37
C GLY A 292 -5.97 0.88 -26.29
N VAL A 293 -6.28 1.38 -25.10
CA VAL A 293 -7.54 2.09 -24.82
C VAL A 293 -7.59 3.41 -25.59
N VAL A 294 -8.68 3.60 -26.34
CA VAL A 294 -9.05 4.85 -26.97
C VAL A 294 -10.46 5.23 -26.51
N LEU A 295 -10.63 6.49 -26.16
CA LEU A 295 -11.91 7.05 -25.78
C LEU A 295 -12.58 7.73 -26.97
N HIS A 296 -13.89 7.57 -27.12
CA HIS A 296 -14.71 8.32 -28.07
C HIS A 296 -15.72 9.16 -27.31
N SER A 297 -15.46 10.46 -27.16
CA SER A 297 -16.31 11.33 -26.35
C SER A 297 -17.70 11.45 -26.98
N THR A 298 -18.74 11.19 -26.18
CA THR A 298 -20.13 11.47 -26.54
C THR A 298 -20.61 12.78 -25.91
N ASN A 299 -20.07 13.13 -24.75
CA ASN A 299 -20.39 14.35 -24.02
C ASN A 299 -19.15 14.91 -23.30
N ILE A 300 -19.01 16.24 -23.29
CA ILE A 300 -17.98 16.94 -22.55
C ILE A 300 -18.63 18.15 -21.90
N LYS A 301 -18.53 18.26 -20.57
CA LYS A 301 -19.02 19.40 -19.79
C LYS A 301 -17.86 20.08 -19.08
N SER A 302 -17.82 21.41 -19.10
CA SER A 302 -16.91 22.16 -18.25
C SER A 302 -17.19 21.84 -16.78
N ASP A 303 -16.14 21.68 -16.00
CA ASP A 303 -16.22 21.34 -14.59
C ASP A 303 -15.16 22.10 -13.78
N GLN A 304 -15.30 22.08 -12.46
CA GLN A 304 -14.26 22.55 -11.55
C GLN A 304 -13.19 21.47 -11.38
N LYS A 305 -12.01 21.91 -10.97
CA LYS A 305 -10.96 20.98 -10.54
C LYS A 305 -11.43 20.11 -9.36
N PRO A 306 -10.97 18.87 -9.24
CA PRO A 306 -11.24 18.02 -8.08
C PRO A 306 -10.60 18.59 -6.81
N GLU A 307 -11.05 18.10 -5.64
CA GLU A 307 -10.50 18.50 -4.34
C GLU A 307 -9.01 18.17 -4.24
N GLU A 308 -8.65 16.93 -4.57
CA GLU A 308 -7.28 16.49 -4.79
C GLU A 308 -6.97 16.51 -6.28
N GLU A 309 -6.02 17.34 -6.74
CA GLU A 309 -5.64 17.41 -8.16
C GLU A 309 -4.73 16.25 -8.60
N LEU A 310 -3.86 15.80 -7.69
CA LEU A 310 -2.92 14.71 -7.91
C LEU A 310 -3.58 13.36 -7.69
N VAL A 311 -3.29 12.42 -8.59
CA VAL A 311 -3.62 11.01 -8.47
C VAL A 311 -2.49 10.30 -7.73
N TYR A 312 -2.89 9.48 -6.77
CA TYR A 312 -2.01 8.60 -6.01
C TYR A 312 -2.38 7.15 -6.37
N PHE A 313 -1.37 6.29 -6.47
CA PHE A 313 -1.52 4.86 -6.76
C PHE A 313 -1.34 4.03 -5.49
#